data_AF-A0A820I9V1-F1
#
_entry.id   AF-A0A820I9V1-F1
#
_cell.length_a   1.000
_cell.length_b   1.000
_cell.length_c   1.000
_cell.angle_alpha   90.00
_cell.angle_beta   90.00
_cell.angle_gamma   90.00
#
_symmetry.space_group_name_H-M   'P 1'
#
loop_
_entity.id
_entity.type
_entity.pdbx_description
1 polymer ?
#
loop_
_entity_poly.entity_id
_entity_poly.type
_entity_poly.pdbx_seq_one_letter_code
_entity_poly.pdbx_strand_id
1 'polypeptide(L)' 'FAYAIFLIYQQITQYCIKSAEQTQIETVVRNLCLFSSGIPFCTSGYANLVVSKTLRREAKKSLSWKRMFSIDR' A
#
# COMPACT_ATOMS: atom_id res chain seq x y z
N PHE A 1 -4.56 0.33 12.00
CA PHE A 1 -4.57 0.52 13.46
C PHE A 1 -3.20 0.92 13.99
N ALA A 2 -2.14 0.11 13.77
CA ALA A 2 -0.78 0.43 14.22
C ALA A 2 -0.26 1.81 13.75
N TYR A 3 -0.55 2.22 12.51
CA TYR A 3 -0.14 3.54 12.01
C TYR A 3 -0.80 4.71 12.76
N ALA A 4 -2.07 4.57 13.16
CA ALA A 4 -2.76 5.61 13.93
C ALA A 4 -2.15 5.77 15.34
N ILE A 5 -1.78 4.66 15.98
CA ILE A 5 -1.06 4.66 17.27
C ILE A 5 0.31 5.34 17.11
N PHE A 6 1.03 5.01 16.04
CA PHE A 6 2.33 5.63 15.73
C PHE A 6 2.22 7.15 15.51
N LEU A 7 1.18 7.62 14.83
CA LEU A 7 0.94 9.05 14.63
C LEU A 7 0.64 9.78 15.95
N ILE A 8 -0.17 9.18 16.83
CA ILE A 8 -0.45 9.72 18.17
C ILE A 8 0.85 9.79 18.99
N TYR A 9 1.68 8.75 18.93
CA TYR A 9 2.99 8.74 19.57
C TYR A 9 3.90 9.87 19.06
N GLN A 10 3.95 10.10 17.74
CA GLN A 10 4.70 11.23 17.18
C GLN A 10 4.14 12.59 17.64
N GLN A 11 2.82 12.73 17.72
CA GLN A 11 2.17 13.96 18.19
C GLN A 11 2.53 14.29 19.65
N ILE A 12 2.54 13.28 20.52
CA ILE A 12 2.88 13.44 21.95
C ILE A 12 4.36 13.77 22.13
N THR A 13 5.24 13.13 21.35
CA THR A 13 6.70 13.25 21.49
C THR A 13 7.33 14.34 20.62
N GLN A 14 6.52 15.18 19.96
CA GLN A 14 7.01 16.16 18.97
C GLN A 14 7.98 17.22 19.53
N TYR A 15 7.86 17.53 20.83
CA TYR A 15 8.71 18.51 21.52
C TYR A 15 9.86 17.89 22.31
N CYS A 16 9.98 16.56 22.31
CA CYS A 16 11.09 15.88 22.97
C CYS A 16 12.36 16.00 22.12
N ILE A 17 13.50 16.25 22.76
CA ILE A 17 14.80 16.17 22.10
C ILE A 17 15.07 14.69 21.81
N LYS A 18 15.14 14.34 20.52
CA LYS A 18 15.39 12.98 20.05
C LYS A 18 16.85 12.83 19.66
N SER A 19 17.45 11.69 19.98
CA SER A 19 18.78 11.36 19.44
C SER A 19 18.69 11.05 17.94
N ALA A 20 19.82 11.16 17.23
CA ALA A 20 19.87 10.84 15.79
C ALA A 20 19.41 9.39 15.50
N GLU A 21 19.75 8.45 16.39
CA GLU A 21 19.35 7.04 16.29
C GLU A 21 17.83 6.88 16.42
N GLN A 22 17.19 7.60 17.37
CA GLN A 22 15.74 7.58 17.53
C GLN A 22 15.02 8.11 16.29
N THR A 23 15.54 9.16 15.66
CA THR A 23 14.97 9.70 14.42
C THR A 23 15.05 8.70 13.26
N GLN A 24 16.15 7.95 13.14
CA GLN A 24 16.28 6.90 12.13
C GLN A 24 15.27 5.78 12.36
N ILE A 25 15.13 5.30 13.60
CA ILE A 25 14.16 4.26 13.96
C ILE A 25 12.73 4.73 13.64
N GLU A 26 12.36 5.95 14.02
CA GLU A 26 11.03 6.50 13.69
C GLU A 26 10.77 6.56 12.20
N THR A 27 11.79 6.91 11.40
CA THR A 27 11.68 6.96 9.94
C THR A 27 11.44 5.56 9.36
N VAL A 28 12.17 4.55 9.84
CA VAL A 28 11.98 3.15 9.43
C VAL A 28 10.59 2.65 9.81
N VAL A 29 10.15 2.92 11.05
CA VAL A 29 8.83 2.52 11.55
C VAL A 29 7.70 3.19 10.76
N ARG A 30 7.86 4.48 10.43
CA ARG A 30 6.91 5.22 9.59
C ARG A 30 6.76 4.57 8.22
N ASN A 31 7.88 4.27 7.55
CA ASN A 31 7.88 3.64 6.23
C ASN A 31 7.25 2.23 6.27
N LEU A 32 7.55 1.44 7.30
CA LEU A 32 6.97 0.12 7.50
C LEU A 32 5.45 0.21 7.70
N CYS A 33 4.98 1.16 8.51
CA CYS A 33 3.56 1.35 8.75
C CYS A 33 2.81 1.81 7.50
N LEU A 34 3.40 2.70 6.70
CA LEU A 34 2.84 3.12 5.42
C LEU A 34 2.74 1.94 4.44
N PHE A 35 3.80 1.16 4.28
CA PHE A 35 3.78 -0.04 3.45
C PHE A 35 2.67 -1.02 3.88
N SER A 36 2.58 -1.28 5.18
CA SER A 36 1.58 -2.17 5.78
C SER A 36 0.15 -1.70 5.52
N SER A 37 -0.09 -0.37 5.47
CA SER A 37 -1.40 0.19 5.19
C SER A 37 -1.85 0.02 3.73
N GLY A 38 -0.91 -0.17 2.80
CA GLY A 38 -1.22 -0.45 1.39
C GLY A 38 -1.62 -1.90 1.13
N ILE A 39 -1.15 -2.85 1.94
CA ILE A 39 -1.39 -4.29 1.76
C ILE A 39 -2.89 -4.62 1.68
N PRO A 40 -3.77 -4.15 2.59
CA PRO A 40 -5.21 -4.41 2.51
C PRO A 40 -5.86 -3.95 1.20
N PHE A 41 -5.38 -2.85 0.62
CA PHE A 41 -5.93 -2.31 -0.63
C PHE A 41 -5.55 -3.22 -1.81
N CYS A 42 -4.29 -3.64 -1.85
CA CYS A 42 -3.80 -4.60 -2.83
C CYS A 42 -4.50 -5.95 -2.69
N THR A 43 -4.58 -6.50 -1.47
CA THR A 43 -5.22 -7.81 -1.23
C THR A 43 -6.71 -7.77 -1.55
N SER A 44 -7.41 -6.68 -1.23
CA SER A 44 -8.83 -6.50 -1.61
C SER A 44 -9.00 -6.45 -3.12
N GLY A 45 -8.10 -5.78 -3.85
CA GLY A 45 -8.10 -5.78 -5.31
C GLY A 45 -7.93 -7.18 -5.90
N TYR A 46 -6.96 -7.96 -5.41
CA TYR A 46 -6.76 -9.35 -5.82
C TYR A 46 -7.94 -10.24 -5.43
N ALA A 47 -8.47 -10.12 -4.22
CA ALA A 47 -9.62 -10.87 -3.75
C ALA A 47 -10.86 -10.60 -4.63
N ASN A 48 -11.12 -9.33 -4.97
CA ASN A 48 -12.21 -8.96 -5.87
C ASN A 48 -12.00 -9.52 -7.29
N LEU A 49 -10.78 -9.55 -7.80
CA LEU A 49 -10.46 -10.15 -9.10
C LEU A 49 -10.60 -11.69 -9.09
N VAL A 50 -10.40 -12.32 -7.93
CA VAL A 50 -10.57 -13.77 -7.74
C VAL A 50 -12.03 -14.15 -7.57
N VAL A 51 -12.79 -13.41 -6.77
CA VAL A 51 -14.18 -13.72 -6.41
C VAL A 51 -15.17 -13.23 -7.48
N SER A 52 -14.97 -12.05 -8.05
CA SER A 52 -15.91 -11.47 -9.02
C SER A 52 -15.65 -11.95 -10.44
N LYS A 53 -16.60 -12.74 -10.97
CA LYS A 53 -16.61 -13.19 -12.37
C LYS A 53 -16.65 -12.01 -13.36
N THR A 54 -17.31 -10.91 -12.99
CA THR A 54 -17.44 -9.71 -13.82
C THR A 54 -16.12 -8.97 -13.94
N LEU A 55 -15.44 -8.72 -12.81
CA LEU A 55 -14.11 -8.09 -12.81
C LEU A 55 -13.09 -8.95 -13.55
N ARG A 56 -13.15 -10.28 -13.40
CA ARG A 56 -12.26 -11.20 -14.12
C ARG A 56 -12.47 -11.15 -15.63
N ARG A 57 -13.71 -10.97 -16.10
CA ARG A 57 -14.05 -10.85 -17.52
C ARG A 57 -13.55 -9.53 -18.12
N GLU A 58 -13.75 -8.42 -17.42
CA GLU A 58 -13.24 -7.10 -17.82
C GLU A 58 -11.71 -7.03 -17.78
N ALA A 59 -11.07 -7.60 -16.75
CA ALA A 59 -9.61 -7.68 -16.66
C ALA A 59 -9.01 -8.47 -17.83
N LYS A 60 -9.61 -9.62 -18.19
CA LYS A 60 -9.19 -10.39 -19.37
C LYS A 60 -9.36 -9.60 -20.67
N LYS A 61 -10.46 -8.85 -20.81
CA LYS A 61 -10.72 -8.01 -21.98
C LYS A 61 -9.67 -6.90 -22.12
N SER A 62 -9.35 -6.21 -21.03
CA SER A 62 -8.30 -5.18 -20.99
C SER A 62 -6.90 -5.75 -21.27
N LEU A 63 -6.56 -6.92 -20.72
CA LEU A 63 -5.29 -7.62 -20.99
C LEU A 63 -5.19 -8.09 -22.45
N SER A 64 -6.29 -8.57 -23.04
CA SER A 64 -6.31 -8.97 -24.46
C SER A 64 -6.14 -7.78 -25.39
N TRP A 65 -6.76 -6.64 -25.06
CA TRP A 65 -6.64 -5.39 -25.80
C TRP A 65 -5.19 -4.89 -25.77
N LYS A 66 -4.55 -4.85 -24.60
CA LYS A 66 -3.13 -4.47 -24.48
C LYS A 66 -2.20 -5.39 -25.28
N ARG A 67 -2.49 -6.69 -25.34
CA ARG A 67 -1.69 -7.65 -26.10
C ARG A 67 -1.82 -7.44 -27.61
N MET A 68 -3.02 -7.08 -28.09
CA MET A 68 -3.28 -6.76 -29.50
C MET A 68 -2.51 -5.50 -29.94
N PHE A 69 -2.51 -4.45 -29.12
CA PHE A 69 -1.74 -3.21 -29.39
C PHE A 69 -0.22 -3.36 -29.28
N SER A 70 0.28 -4.44 -28.69
CA SER A 70 1.71 -4.74 -28.58
C SER A 70 2.25 -5.57 -29.76
N ILE A 71 1.37 -6.18 -30.56
CA ILE A 71 1.73 -6.98 -31.75
C ILE A 71 1.69 -6.11 -33.03
N ASP A 72 0.93 -5.01 -33.01
CA ASP A 72 0.81 -4.03 -34.09
C ASP A 72 1.88 -2.91 -34.08
N ARG A 73 2.93 -3.03 -33.27
CA ARG A 73 4.05 -2.06 -33.20
C ARG A 73 5.37 -2.75 -33.45
#